data_AF-A0AAV4S4S7-F1
#
_entry.id   AF-A0AAV4S4S7-F1
#
_cell.length_a   1.000
_cell.length_b   1.000
_cell.length_c   1.000
_cell.angle_alpha   90.00
_cell.angle_beta   90.00
_cell.angle_gamma   90.00
#
_symmetry.space_group_name_H-M   'P 1'
#
loop_
_entity.id
_entity.type
_entity.pdbx_description
1 polymer ?
#
loop_
_entity_poly.entity_id
_entity_poly.type
_entity_poly.pdbx_seq_one_letter_code
_entity_poly.pdbx_strand_id
1 'polypeptide(L)'
;MTDRGQKGRAPAAMQCGWWTVTGAILGSGGEESISVPAYMESWWAAQVFLAMHWTVPIYWSICAPKDGPTISGVKPQYQVGDDVNVTCSAGPSKPAAQLRWYINGHEAPSEFEIRYSPIRHQDRLVVSTLGLRFTAEPRHFWHGAMKLRCSAVISQAYSMSSEEIIVGDNAKASAVVGDGPVISGGKPKYQKGDTVDVNCTSAKSNPPAELKWYINDKPVRAEFLVRYKPVRYPDGQTTSILGLRFAVRTDHFLRDEMRLKCTATLSKVINMSSEETLVGSSQQSSGLHISENTGAVINRGSTVGCLLQTLFVSTFLAALL
;
A
#
# COMPACT_ATOMS: atom_id res chain seq x y z
N MET A 1 34.79 -23.50 8.44
CA MET A 1 34.17 -22.20 8.14
C MET A 1 32.93 -22.43 7.29
N THR A 2 31.74 -22.20 7.84
CA THR A 2 30.50 -22.12 7.05
C THR A 2 29.66 -21.00 7.63
N ASP A 3 29.61 -19.93 6.85
CA ASP A 3 28.87 -18.69 7.04
C ASP A 3 27.36 -18.96 6.90
N ARG A 4 26.56 -18.59 7.91
CA ARG A 4 25.09 -18.54 7.82
C ARG A 4 24.68 -17.08 8.00
N GLY A 5 24.42 -16.43 6.87
CA GLY A 5 23.86 -15.09 6.81
C GLY A 5 22.56 -14.96 7.62
N GLN A 6 22.58 -14.07 8.60
CA GLN A 6 21.38 -13.61 9.29
C GLN A 6 20.57 -12.74 8.33
N LYS A 7 19.45 -13.28 7.85
CA LYS A 7 18.38 -12.47 7.23
C LYS A 7 17.90 -11.44 8.25
N GLY A 8 18.05 -10.16 7.89
CA GLY A 8 17.52 -9.04 8.66
C GLY A 8 16.02 -9.21 8.91
N ARG A 9 15.64 -9.25 10.18
CA ARG A 9 14.25 -9.31 10.63
C ARG A 9 13.61 -7.96 10.35
N ALA A 10 12.56 -7.94 9.53
CA ALA A 10 11.74 -6.76 9.31
C ALA A 10 11.19 -6.24 10.66
N PRO A 11 11.07 -4.90 10.85
CA PRO A 11 10.53 -4.36 12.08
C PRO A 11 9.09 -4.81 12.28
N ALA A 12 8.78 -5.30 13.48
CA ALA A 12 7.45 -5.75 13.87
C ALA A 12 6.44 -4.61 13.65
N ALA A 13 5.41 -4.87 12.85
CA ALA A 13 4.25 -4.00 12.79
C ALA A 13 3.66 -3.89 14.20
N MET A 14 3.66 -2.67 14.76
CA MET A 14 2.98 -2.36 16.02
C MET A 14 1.52 -2.78 15.89
N GLN A 15 1.16 -3.79 16.66
CA GLN A 15 -0.17 -4.36 16.69
C GLN A 15 -1.11 -3.32 17.32
N CYS A 16 -2.16 -2.91 16.61
CA CYS A 16 -3.20 -2.06 17.18
C CYS A 16 -4.06 -2.89 18.15
N GLY A 17 -3.46 -3.31 19.26
CA GLY A 17 -4.18 -3.81 20.43
C GLY A 17 -4.56 -2.63 21.30
N TRP A 18 -5.84 -2.49 21.61
CA TRP A 18 -6.26 -1.62 22.69
C TRP A 18 -5.85 -2.27 24.00
N TRP A 19 -5.07 -1.57 24.83
CA TRP A 19 -5.05 -1.90 26.25
C TRP A 19 -6.41 -1.45 26.80
N THR A 20 -7.32 -2.38 27.04
CA THR A 20 -8.54 -2.09 27.79
C THR A 20 -8.16 -1.91 29.25
N VAL A 21 -8.21 -0.67 29.75
CA VAL A 21 -8.35 -0.45 31.19
C VAL A 21 -9.78 -0.87 31.52
N THR A 22 -9.96 -2.12 31.94
CA THR A 22 -11.25 -2.59 32.46
C THR A 22 -11.46 -2.04 33.86
N GLY A 23 -12.44 -1.15 34.01
CA GLY A 23 -13.08 -0.89 35.30
C GLY A 23 -13.14 0.58 35.70
N ALA A 24 -14.20 1.28 35.31
CA ALA A 24 -14.84 2.30 36.12
C ALA A 24 -16.26 2.54 35.58
N ILE A 25 -17.24 1.94 36.25
CA ILE A 25 -18.67 2.21 36.03
C ILE A 25 -18.98 3.58 36.67
N LEU A 26 -19.68 4.43 35.94
CA LEU A 26 -20.17 5.73 36.42
C LEU A 26 -21.20 5.51 37.54
N GLY A 27 -20.85 5.96 38.75
CA GLY A 27 -21.74 6.12 39.89
C GLY A 27 -21.35 7.39 40.63
N SER A 28 -22.33 8.25 40.86
CA SER A 28 -22.24 9.57 41.49
C SER A 28 -21.56 9.58 42.86
N GLY A 29 -20.61 10.51 43.04
CA GLY A 29 -20.27 11.14 44.32
C GLY A 29 -19.49 10.30 45.34
N GLY A 30 -18.35 10.84 45.79
CA GLY A 30 -17.63 10.38 46.98
C GLY A 30 -16.23 9.84 46.68
N GLU A 31 -15.23 10.37 47.39
CA GLU A 31 -13.86 9.87 47.47
C GLU A 31 -13.81 8.34 47.64
N GLU A 32 -12.98 7.67 46.86
CA GLU A 32 -12.52 6.34 47.25
C GLU A 32 -11.04 6.13 46.91
N SER A 33 -10.30 5.73 47.93
CA SER A 33 -8.86 5.52 47.98
C SER A 33 -8.51 4.14 47.41
N ILE A 34 -7.49 4.09 46.56
CA ILE A 34 -6.95 2.84 46.02
C ILE A 34 -5.90 2.31 47.00
N SER A 35 -6.18 1.17 47.63
CA SER A 35 -5.21 0.40 48.41
C SER A 35 -4.34 -0.46 47.48
N VAL A 36 -3.02 -0.23 47.54
CA VAL A 36 -2.01 -0.98 46.79
C VAL A 36 -1.49 -2.13 47.67
N PRO A 37 -1.31 -3.37 47.16
CA PRO A 37 -0.72 -4.45 47.94
C PRO A 37 0.73 -4.13 48.36
N ALA A 38 1.02 -4.33 49.64
CA ALA A 38 2.32 -4.11 50.25
C ALA A 38 3.32 -5.23 49.89
N TYR A 39 3.83 -5.21 48.67
CA TYR A 39 5.04 -5.92 48.25
C TYR A 39 5.41 -5.47 46.83
N MET A 40 5.94 -4.25 46.71
CA MET A 40 6.86 -3.92 45.61
C MET A 40 7.65 -2.70 46.04
N GLU A 41 8.89 -2.94 46.45
CA GLU A 41 9.81 -1.90 46.90
C GLU A 41 10.13 -0.93 45.76
N SER A 42 9.62 0.28 45.93
CA SER A 42 10.30 1.57 45.91
C SER A 42 11.33 1.87 44.80
N TRP A 43 11.12 3.06 44.19
CA TRP A 43 12.02 3.87 43.34
C TRP A 43 11.83 3.90 41.82
N TRP A 44 11.03 3.02 41.19
CA TRP A 44 10.76 3.12 39.74
C TRP A 44 9.34 3.60 39.39
N ALA A 45 8.39 3.59 40.33
CA ALA A 45 7.01 3.97 40.05
C ALA A 45 6.86 5.47 39.70
N ALA A 46 7.61 6.37 40.35
CA ALA A 46 7.50 7.81 40.12
C ALA A 46 8.09 8.29 38.77
N GLN A 47 9.04 7.54 38.18
CA GLN A 47 9.59 7.87 36.87
C GLN A 47 8.65 7.50 35.71
N VAL A 48 7.72 6.56 35.93
CA VAL A 48 6.74 6.18 34.90
C VAL A 48 5.62 7.23 34.78
N PHE A 49 5.21 7.86 35.89
CA PHE A 49 4.11 8.83 35.89
C PHE A 49 4.47 10.21 35.29
N LEU A 50 5.74 10.61 35.31
CA LEU A 50 6.20 11.83 34.62
C LEU A 50 6.48 11.60 33.11
N ALA A 51 6.62 10.35 32.66
CA ALA A 51 6.76 10.04 31.24
C ALA A 51 5.42 9.99 30.47
N MET A 52 4.28 9.97 31.18
CA MET A 52 2.93 9.92 30.57
C MET A 52 2.23 11.29 30.45
N HIS A 53 2.93 12.39 30.77
CA HIS A 53 2.48 13.76 30.48
C HIS A 53 2.98 14.28 29.13
N TRP A 54 3.65 13.44 28.33
CA TRP A 54 3.66 13.68 26.90
C TRP A 54 2.25 13.37 26.41
N THR A 55 1.46 14.42 26.15
CA THR A 55 0.39 14.36 25.16
C THR A 55 1.04 14.00 23.84
N VAL A 56 1.35 12.71 23.65
CA VAL A 56 1.72 12.18 22.35
C VAL A 56 0.52 12.57 21.49
N PRO A 57 0.65 13.50 20.52
CA PRO A 57 -0.47 13.82 19.66
C PRO A 57 -0.94 12.48 19.13
N ILE A 58 -2.24 12.18 19.28
CA ILE A 58 -2.82 10.86 18.96
C ILE A 58 -2.47 10.58 17.51
N TYR A 59 -1.32 9.96 17.30
CA TYR A 59 -0.80 9.66 15.98
C TYR A 59 -1.64 8.46 15.61
N TRP A 60 -2.71 8.71 14.86
CA TRP A 60 -3.56 7.65 14.34
C TRP A 60 -2.62 6.74 13.54
N SER A 61 -2.17 5.67 14.16
CA SER A 61 -1.18 4.80 13.57
C SER A 61 -1.90 3.93 12.55
N ILE A 62 -1.39 3.86 11.33
CA ILE A 62 -1.89 2.90 10.35
C ILE A 62 -1.76 1.51 10.96
N CYS A 63 -2.89 0.84 11.15
CA CYS A 63 -2.96 -0.54 11.57
C CYS A 63 -2.96 -1.40 10.30
N ALA A 64 -1.80 -1.97 9.96
CA ALA A 64 -1.67 -2.87 8.83
C ALA A 64 -1.70 -4.34 9.29
N PRO A 65 -2.27 -5.25 8.49
CA PRO A 65 -2.18 -6.68 8.74
C PRO A 65 -0.71 -7.15 8.61
N LYS A 66 -0.40 -8.29 9.25
CA LYS A 66 0.95 -8.88 9.22
C LYS A 66 1.27 -9.49 7.86
N ASP A 67 0.28 -10.12 7.25
CA ASP A 67 0.40 -10.82 5.98
C ASP A 67 -0.30 -10.03 4.86
N GLY A 68 0.09 -10.32 3.61
CA GLY A 68 -0.57 -9.77 2.43
C GLY A 68 -2.01 -10.25 2.24
N PRO A 69 -2.73 -9.72 1.24
CA PRO A 69 -4.08 -10.18 0.95
C PRO A 69 -4.09 -11.65 0.50
N THR A 70 -5.15 -12.41 0.78
CA THR A 70 -5.26 -13.81 0.34
C THR A 70 -6.17 -13.91 -0.87
N ILE A 71 -5.74 -14.66 -1.89
CA ILE A 71 -6.56 -14.99 -3.05
C ILE A 71 -7.22 -16.37 -2.82
N SER A 72 -8.54 -16.46 -3.01
CA SER A 72 -9.32 -17.70 -2.87
C SER A 72 -10.23 -17.94 -4.08
N GLY A 73 -10.72 -19.16 -4.25
CA GLY A 73 -11.56 -19.56 -5.40
C GLY A 73 -10.79 -19.94 -6.67
N VAL A 74 -9.47 -20.03 -6.57
CA VAL A 74 -8.59 -20.40 -7.68
C VAL A 74 -8.74 -21.88 -8.04
N LYS A 75 -8.86 -22.18 -9.33
CA LYS A 75 -8.78 -23.56 -9.85
C LYS A 75 -7.32 -23.94 -10.17
N PRO A 76 -6.94 -25.22 -10.03
CA PRO A 76 -5.59 -25.69 -10.33
C PRO A 76 -5.20 -25.53 -11.81
N GLN A 77 -6.19 -25.54 -12.71
CA GLN A 77 -6.00 -25.35 -14.14
C GLN A 77 -7.21 -24.62 -14.74
N TYR A 78 -6.97 -23.83 -15.78
CA TYR A 78 -8.00 -23.13 -16.54
C TYR A 78 -7.90 -23.44 -18.04
N GLN A 79 -9.01 -23.35 -18.74
CA GLN A 79 -9.10 -23.43 -20.20
C GLN A 79 -9.66 -22.14 -20.78
N VAL A 80 -9.42 -21.90 -22.07
CA VAL A 80 -10.10 -20.82 -22.78
C VAL A 80 -11.61 -21.09 -22.75
N GLY A 81 -12.38 -20.08 -22.35
CA GLY A 81 -13.82 -20.18 -22.10
C GLY A 81 -14.21 -20.45 -20.65
N ASP A 82 -13.26 -20.74 -19.75
CA ASP A 82 -13.58 -20.94 -18.35
C ASP A 82 -13.97 -19.65 -17.64
N ASP A 83 -14.99 -19.72 -16.79
CA ASP A 83 -15.29 -18.67 -15.84
C ASP A 83 -14.25 -18.67 -14.70
N VAL A 84 -13.48 -17.59 -14.65
CA VAL A 84 -12.59 -17.25 -13.55
C VAL A 84 -13.44 -16.48 -12.54
N ASN A 85 -13.59 -17.01 -11.33
CA ASN A 85 -14.28 -16.34 -10.23
C ASN A 85 -13.46 -16.50 -8.96
N VAL A 86 -12.67 -15.49 -8.64
CA VAL A 86 -11.74 -15.50 -7.52
C VAL A 86 -12.02 -14.33 -6.59
N THR A 87 -11.71 -14.48 -5.31
CA THR A 87 -11.91 -13.45 -4.30
C THR A 87 -10.59 -13.10 -3.65
N CYS A 88 -10.32 -11.81 -3.52
CA CYS A 88 -9.21 -11.30 -2.75
C CYS A 88 -9.72 -10.74 -1.42
N SER A 89 -9.07 -11.11 -0.31
CA SER A 89 -9.39 -10.63 1.03
C SER A 89 -8.15 -10.08 1.72
N ALA A 90 -8.19 -8.82 2.14
CA ALA A 90 -7.18 -8.24 3.01
C ALA A 90 -7.63 -8.32 4.47
N GLY A 91 -6.70 -8.72 5.34
CA GLY A 91 -6.93 -8.78 6.78
C GLY A 91 -7.32 -7.43 7.40
N PRO A 92 -7.79 -7.42 8.66
CA PRO A 92 -8.33 -6.22 9.30
C PRO A 92 -7.31 -5.08 9.33
N SER A 93 -7.68 -3.92 8.78
CA SER A 93 -6.81 -2.75 8.75
C SER A 93 -7.54 -1.47 9.16
N LYS A 94 -6.75 -0.46 9.54
CA LYS A 94 -7.27 0.91 9.72
C LYS A 94 -6.28 1.95 9.20
N PRO A 95 -6.65 2.74 8.17
CA PRO A 95 -7.91 2.71 7.43
C PRO A 95 -8.13 1.40 6.64
N ALA A 96 -9.35 1.21 6.12
CA ALA A 96 -9.69 0.05 5.29
C ALA A 96 -8.78 -0.01 4.06
N ALA A 97 -8.26 -1.20 3.74
CA ALA A 97 -7.39 -1.41 2.59
C ALA A 97 -8.17 -1.23 1.27
N GLN A 98 -7.60 -0.49 0.34
CA GLN A 98 -8.08 -0.41 -1.03
C GLN A 98 -7.50 -1.58 -1.83
N LEU A 99 -8.37 -2.45 -2.34
CA LEU A 99 -7.98 -3.60 -3.15
C LEU A 99 -7.99 -3.28 -4.65
N ARG A 100 -7.08 -3.89 -5.39
CA ARG A 100 -6.94 -3.80 -6.85
C ARG A 100 -6.54 -5.14 -7.45
N TRP A 101 -7.17 -5.51 -8.56
CA TRP A 101 -6.82 -6.71 -9.32
C TRP A 101 -5.95 -6.38 -10.52
N TYR A 102 -5.05 -7.32 -10.85
CA TYR A 102 -4.22 -7.26 -12.05
C TYR A 102 -4.20 -8.62 -12.74
N ILE A 103 -4.33 -8.60 -14.06
CA ILE A 103 -4.25 -9.76 -14.95
C ILE A 103 -3.00 -9.57 -15.81
N ASN A 104 -2.05 -10.49 -15.70
CA ASN A 104 -0.75 -10.43 -16.40
C ASN A 104 0.00 -9.10 -16.22
N GLY A 105 -0.10 -8.50 -15.03
CA GLY A 105 0.57 -7.25 -14.69
C GLY A 105 -0.20 -5.97 -15.03
N HIS A 106 -1.29 -6.06 -15.80
CA HIS A 106 -2.16 -4.93 -16.13
C HIS A 106 -3.34 -4.86 -15.16
N GLU A 107 -3.76 -3.65 -14.76
CA GLU A 107 -4.93 -3.47 -13.89
C GLU A 107 -6.17 -4.06 -14.56
N ALA A 108 -6.94 -4.84 -13.80
CA ALA A 108 -8.15 -5.46 -14.31
C ALA A 108 -9.20 -4.38 -14.61
N PRO A 109 -9.97 -4.51 -15.70
CA PRO A 109 -11.10 -3.64 -15.98
C PRO A 109 -12.12 -3.65 -14.82
N SER A 110 -12.70 -2.49 -14.51
CA SER A 110 -13.61 -2.34 -13.36
C SER A 110 -14.89 -3.17 -13.49
N GLU A 111 -15.29 -3.51 -14.72
CA GLU A 111 -16.41 -4.40 -15.04
C GLU A 111 -16.18 -5.86 -14.62
N PHE A 112 -14.93 -6.28 -14.45
CA PHE A 112 -14.60 -7.61 -13.94
C PHE A 112 -14.62 -7.63 -12.40
N GLU A 113 -14.63 -6.46 -11.76
CA GLU A 113 -14.58 -6.36 -10.30
C GLU A 113 -15.96 -6.54 -9.66
N ILE A 114 -16.02 -7.40 -8.65
CA ILE A 114 -17.19 -7.55 -7.78
C ILE A 114 -16.89 -6.83 -6.46
N ARG A 115 -17.54 -5.69 -6.23
CA ARG A 115 -17.34 -4.88 -5.02
C ARG A 115 -18.17 -5.45 -3.86
N TYR A 116 -17.48 -5.77 -2.77
CA TYR A 116 -18.11 -6.13 -1.50
C TYR A 116 -18.06 -4.94 -0.53
N SER A 117 -19.08 -4.83 0.32
CA SER A 117 -19.08 -3.86 1.41
C SER A 117 -18.00 -4.24 2.43
N PRO A 118 -17.16 -3.30 2.89
CA PRO A 118 -16.14 -3.59 3.90
C PRO A 118 -16.78 -4.04 5.22
N ILE A 119 -16.22 -5.10 5.82
CA ILE A 119 -16.72 -5.67 7.07
C ILE A 119 -16.00 -5.01 8.24
N ARG A 120 -16.77 -4.41 9.16
CA ARG A 120 -16.24 -3.73 10.35
C ARG A 120 -16.26 -4.68 11.54
N HIS A 121 -15.11 -4.85 12.19
CA HIS A 121 -14.98 -5.59 13.43
C HIS A 121 -15.22 -4.68 14.65
N GLN A 122 -15.43 -5.28 15.83
CA GLN A 122 -15.71 -4.57 17.09
C GLN A 122 -14.60 -3.58 17.48
N ASP A 123 -13.36 -3.86 17.09
CA ASP A 123 -12.17 -3.04 17.31
C ASP A 123 -12.03 -1.84 16.36
N ARG A 124 -13.03 -1.61 15.49
CA ARG A 124 -13.06 -0.62 14.40
C ARG A 124 -12.08 -0.89 13.26
N LEU A 125 -11.42 -2.06 13.25
CA LEU A 125 -10.66 -2.51 12.09
C LEU A 125 -11.62 -2.98 10.99
N VAL A 126 -11.15 -2.92 9.75
CA VAL A 126 -11.98 -3.18 8.58
C VAL A 126 -11.31 -4.22 7.70
N VAL A 127 -12.02 -5.32 7.44
CA VAL A 127 -11.66 -6.32 6.43
C VAL A 127 -12.20 -5.84 5.08
N SER A 128 -11.35 -5.89 4.06
CA SER A 128 -11.68 -5.44 2.71
C SER A 128 -11.62 -6.62 1.76
N THR A 129 -12.64 -6.76 0.91
CA THR A 129 -12.79 -7.90 0.00
C THR A 129 -13.16 -7.41 -1.40
N LEU A 130 -12.54 -8.00 -2.43
CA LEU A 130 -12.78 -7.66 -3.83
C LEU A 130 -12.79 -8.94 -4.68
N GLY A 131 -13.90 -9.20 -5.35
CA GLY A 131 -14.01 -10.30 -6.29
C GLY A 131 -13.52 -9.91 -7.68
N LEU A 132 -13.07 -10.91 -8.44
CA LEU A 132 -12.73 -10.79 -9.85
C LEU A 132 -13.46 -11.89 -10.61
N ARG A 133 -14.27 -11.50 -11.59
CA ARG A 133 -15.01 -12.42 -12.44
C ARG A 133 -14.88 -12.05 -13.92
N PHE A 134 -14.37 -12.98 -14.72
CA PHE A 134 -14.28 -12.84 -16.17
C PHE A 134 -14.20 -14.22 -16.84
N THR A 135 -14.45 -14.27 -18.14
CA THR A 135 -14.25 -15.49 -18.93
C THR A 135 -12.83 -15.51 -19.49
N ALA A 136 -12.12 -16.62 -19.30
CA ALA A 136 -10.75 -16.77 -19.76
C ALA A 136 -10.69 -16.77 -21.28
N GLU A 137 -9.75 -16.02 -21.85
CA GLU A 137 -9.62 -15.81 -23.29
C GLU A 137 -8.19 -16.12 -23.73
N PRO A 138 -7.92 -16.40 -25.02
CA PRO A 138 -6.57 -16.73 -25.47
C PRO A 138 -5.52 -15.68 -25.09
N ARG A 139 -5.88 -14.39 -25.10
CA ARG A 139 -5.01 -13.27 -24.70
C ARG A 139 -4.60 -13.28 -23.22
N HIS A 140 -5.35 -13.96 -22.37
CA HIS A 140 -5.03 -14.07 -20.95
C HIS A 140 -3.95 -15.12 -20.67
N PHE A 141 -3.68 -16.04 -21.59
CA PHE A 141 -2.70 -17.11 -21.43
C PHE A 141 -1.39 -16.78 -22.15
N TRP A 142 -0.43 -16.21 -21.44
CA TRP A 142 0.92 -15.97 -21.94
C TRP A 142 1.79 -17.20 -21.69
N HIS A 143 2.32 -17.82 -22.74
CA HIS A 143 3.02 -19.12 -22.69
C HIS A 143 2.22 -20.22 -21.98
N GLY A 144 0.89 -20.23 -22.15
CA GLY A 144 0.02 -21.21 -21.52
C GLY A 144 -0.19 -20.99 -20.02
N ALA A 145 0.10 -19.81 -19.48
CA ALA A 145 -0.21 -19.47 -18.11
C ALA A 145 -0.87 -18.08 -18.00
N MET A 146 -1.75 -17.91 -17.02
CA MET A 146 -2.30 -16.61 -16.65
C MET A 146 -1.85 -16.26 -15.24
N LYS A 147 -1.43 -15.02 -15.02
CA LYS A 147 -1.00 -14.52 -13.72
C LYS A 147 -2.03 -13.56 -13.16
N LEU A 148 -2.52 -13.84 -11.96
CA LEU A 148 -3.39 -12.96 -11.21
C LEU A 148 -2.63 -12.34 -10.05
N ARG A 149 -2.81 -11.04 -9.82
CA ARG A 149 -2.26 -10.35 -8.65
C ARG A 149 -3.33 -9.51 -7.99
N CYS A 150 -3.47 -9.65 -6.68
CA CYS A 150 -4.24 -8.72 -5.87
C CYS A 150 -3.31 -7.81 -5.08
N SER A 151 -3.56 -6.50 -5.12
CA SER A 151 -2.82 -5.49 -4.36
C SER A 151 -3.74 -4.87 -3.30
N ALA A 152 -3.27 -4.75 -2.07
CA ALA A 152 -3.91 -4.07 -0.97
C ALA A 152 -3.10 -2.83 -0.58
N VAL A 153 -3.73 -1.65 -0.70
CA VAL A 153 -3.10 -0.36 -0.40
C VAL A 153 -3.81 0.29 0.77
N ILE A 154 -3.05 0.60 1.83
CA ILE A 154 -3.53 1.33 3.00
C ILE A 154 -2.82 2.67 3.03
N SER A 155 -3.56 3.77 2.91
CA SER A 155 -2.99 5.12 2.90
C SER A 155 -3.67 6.03 3.93
N GLN A 156 -2.88 6.90 4.56
CA GLN A 156 -3.39 7.96 5.42
C GLN A 156 -2.53 9.21 5.28
N ALA A 157 -3.19 10.37 5.25
CA ALA A 157 -2.56 11.67 5.28
C ALA A 157 -3.00 12.46 6.53
N TYR A 158 -2.04 13.10 7.19
CA TYR A 158 -2.27 14.00 8.32
C TYR A 158 -1.64 15.36 8.00
N SER A 159 -2.41 16.43 8.14
CA SER A 159 -1.96 17.78 7.82
C SER A 159 -1.99 18.67 9.04
N MET A 160 -0.91 19.42 9.22
CA MET A 160 -0.71 20.37 10.30
C MET A 160 -0.47 21.74 9.72
N SER A 161 -0.97 22.79 10.36
CA SER A 161 -0.69 24.17 9.97
C SER A 161 0.28 24.84 10.93
N SER A 162 1.12 25.72 10.40
CA SER A 162 1.86 26.67 11.20
C SER A 162 0.90 27.60 11.94
N GLU A 163 1.39 28.26 12.98
CA GLU A 163 0.76 29.50 13.43
C GLU A 163 0.75 30.51 12.26
N GLU A 164 -0.33 31.27 12.14
CA GLU A 164 -0.54 32.19 11.02
C GLU A 164 0.20 33.50 11.32
N ILE A 165 1.08 33.92 10.42
CA ILE A 165 1.67 35.25 10.51
C ILE A 165 0.63 36.23 9.98
N ILE A 166 0.03 37.00 10.88
CA ILE A 166 -0.79 38.15 10.53
C ILE A 166 0.14 39.36 10.43
N VAL A 167 0.04 40.08 9.33
CA VAL A 167 0.83 41.28 9.07
C VAL A 167 -0.13 42.46 8.95
N GLY A 168 -0.11 43.37 9.93
CA GLY A 168 -0.99 44.54 10.02
C GLY A 168 -0.58 45.46 11.18
N ASP A 169 -1.24 46.61 11.34
CA ASP A 169 -0.87 47.64 12.34
C ASP A 169 -0.96 47.17 13.80
N ASN A 170 -1.69 46.09 14.09
CA ASN A 170 -1.87 45.53 15.43
C ASN A 170 -1.37 44.08 15.57
N ALA A 171 -0.60 43.56 14.61
CA ALA A 171 -0.25 42.14 14.59
C ALA A 171 1.10 41.86 15.28
N LYS A 172 1.10 40.95 16.27
CA LYS A 172 2.32 40.37 16.81
C LYS A 172 2.75 39.20 15.94
N ALA A 173 3.95 39.27 15.37
CA ALA A 173 4.63 38.11 14.81
C ALA A 173 4.99 37.17 15.97
N SER A 174 4.10 36.23 16.28
CA SER A 174 4.34 35.19 17.28
C SER A 174 5.04 34.04 16.58
N ALA A 175 6.34 33.89 16.83
CA ALA A 175 7.05 32.64 16.57
C ALA A 175 6.95 31.80 17.84
N VAL A 176 5.85 31.05 18.00
CA VAL A 176 5.64 30.15 19.14
C VAL A 176 5.48 28.71 18.66
N VAL A 177 5.96 27.82 19.54
CA VAL A 177 6.10 26.38 19.37
C VAL A 177 4.72 25.73 19.39
N GLY A 178 4.23 25.39 18.21
CA GLY A 178 3.14 24.42 18.03
C GLY A 178 3.68 23.15 17.35
N ASP A 179 2.90 22.07 17.37
CA ASP A 179 3.31 20.81 16.72
C ASP A 179 3.40 20.91 15.17
N GLY A 180 2.97 22.05 14.59
CA GLY A 180 2.96 22.31 13.14
C GLY A 180 4.31 22.79 12.58
N PRO A 181 4.39 23.02 11.25
CA PRO A 181 5.61 23.56 10.66
C PRO A 181 5.90 24.97 11.13
N VAL A 182 7.18 25.34 11.19
CA VAL A 182 7.64 26.63 11.70
C VAL A 182 7.96 27.56 10.54
N ILE A 183 7.41 28.78 10.57
CA ILE A 183 7.76 29.85 9.63
C ILE A 183 8.89 30.70 10.22
N SER A 184 9.90 30.99 9.41
CA SER A 184 11.08 31.80 9.77
C SER A 184 11.39 32.83 8.67
N GLY A 185 12.12 33.90 9.02
CA GLY A 185 12.50 34.97 8.09
C GLY A 185 11.45 36.08 7.90
N GLY A 186 10.29 35.95 8.56
CA GLY A 186 9.21 36.94 8.49
C GLY A 186 9.56 38.26 9.16
N LYS A 187 9.07 39.38 8.62
CA LYS A 187 9.10 40.70 9.25
C LYS A 187 7.83 40.91 10.09
N PRO A 188 7.88 41.72 11.17
CA PRO A 188 6.70 42.04 11.96
C PRO A 188 5.66 42.84 11.18
N LYS A 189 6.08 43.62 10.18
CA LYS A 189 5.21 44.39 9.29
C LYS A 189 5.78 44.39 7.87
N TYR A 190 4.90 44.37 6.88
CA TYR A 190 5.22 44.55 5.47
C TYR A 190 4.40 45.69 4.87
N GLN A 191 4.99 46.39 3.92
CA GLN A 191 4.37 47.45 3.13
C GLN A 191 4.36 47.06 1.64
N LYS A 192 3.55 47.76 0.84
CA LYS A 192 3.55 47.61 -0.62
C LYS A 192 4.98 47.81 -1.16
N GLY A 193 5.44 46.87 -1.99
CA GLY A 193 6.79 46.89 -2.56
C GLY A 193 7.83 46.15 -1.74
N ASP A 194 7.55 45.80 -0.48
CA ASP A 194 8.43 44.91 0.27
C ASP A 194 8.52 43.53 -0.39
N THR A 195 9.67 42.88 -0.21
CA THR A 195 9.82 41.47 -0.56
C THR A 195 9.60 40.63 0.69
N VAL A 196 8.62 39.72 0.63
CA VAL A 196 8.52 38.60 1.56
C VAL A 196 9.53 37.55 1.11
N ASP A 197 10.38 37.09 2.03
CA ASP A 197 11.31 35.98 1.83
C ASP A 197 11.33 35.17 3.13
N VAL A 198 10.49 34.13 3.18
CA VAL A 198 10.25 33.35 4.39
C VAL A 198 10.38 31.86 4.12
N ASN A 199 10.85 31.12 5.11
CA ASN A 199 11.00 29.68 5.04
C ASN A 199 10.05 28.98 5.98
N CYS A 200 9.37 27.96 5.47
CA CYS A 200 8.59 27.03 6.27
C CYS A 200 9.40 25.74 6.43
N THR A 201 9.57 25.30 7.67
CA THR A 201 10.36 24.11 8.03
C THR A 201 9.48 23.11 8.77
N SER A 202 9.44 21.87 8.29
CA SER A 202 8.69 20.80 8.95
C SER A 202 9.44 20.21 10.15
N ALA A 203 8.71 19.57 11.06
CA ALA A 203 9.31 18.64 12.01
C ALA A 203 10.03 17.49 11.27
N LYS A 204 10.94 16.80 11.98
CA LYS A 204 11.60 15.59 11.49
C LYS A 204 10.57 14.48 11.31
N SER A 205 10.60 13.81 10.17
CA SER A 205 9.66 12.76 9.82
C SER A 205 10.22 11.79 8.79
N ASN A 206 9.63 10.60 8.70
CA ASN A 206 9.92 9.63 7.65
C ASN A 206 8.61 8.96 7.21
N PRO A 207 8.12 9.20 5.98
CA PRO A 207 8.72 10.02 4.90
C PRO A 207 8.71 11.53 5.21
N PRO A 208 9.46 12.35 4.45
CA PRO A 208 9.42 13.81 4.60
C PRO A 208 8.02 14.38 4.38
N ALA A 209 7.61 15.35 5.19
CA ALA A 209 6.34 16.05 5.02
C ALA A 209 6.28 16.85 3.71
N GLU A 210 5.12 16.86 3.06
CA GLU A 210 4.83 17.76 1.95
C GLU A 210 4.43 19.13 2.50
N LEU A 211 5.09 20.20 2.06
CA LEU A 211 4.80 21.57 2.50
C LEU A 211 3.97 22.33 1.47
N LYS A 212 3.03 23.17 1.93
CA LYS A 212 2.23 24.08 1.09
C LYS A 212 2.10 25.45 1.75
N TRP A 213 2.11 26.49 0.93
CA TRP A 213 1.93 27.88 1.36
C TRP A 213 0.57 28.42 0.94
N TYR A 214 0.01 29.26 1.81
CA TYR A 214 -1.22 30.00 1.58
C TYR A 214 -1.02 31.47 1.93
N ILE A 215 -1.58 32.35 1.09
CA ILE A 215 -1.72 33.78 1.37
C ILE A 215 -3.22 34.03 1.47
N ASN A 216 -3.69 34.47 2.64
CA ASN A 216 -5.11 34.68 2.92
C ASN A 216 -5.96 33.45 2.54
N ASP A 217 -5.54 32.29 3.02
CA ASP A 217 -6.17 30.97 2.78
C ASP A 217 -6.20 30.50 1.32
N LYS A 218 -5.61 31.25 0.39
CA LYS A 218 -5.49 30.86 -1.01
C LYS A 218 -4.13 30.21 -1.27
N PRO A 219 -4.08 29.05 -1.96
CA PRO A 219 -2.82 28.38 -2.24
C PRO A 219 -1.93 29.25 -3.13
N VAL A 220 -0.65 29.30 -2.78
CA VAL A 220 0.35 30.05 -3.53
C VAL A 220 0.77 29.29 -4.79
N ARG A 221 0.94 30.01 -5.90
CA ARG A 221 1.42 29.45 -7.18
C ARG A 221 2.89 29.06 -7.10
N ALA A 222 3.28 28.06 -7.89
CA ALA A 222 4.62 27.49 -7.88
C ALA A 222 5.73 28.51 -8.18
N GLU A 223 5.45 29.57 -8.95
CA GLU A 223 6.41 30.62 -9.31
C GLU A 223 6.96 31.42 -8.10
N PHE A 224 6.21 31.47 -7.00
CA PHE A 224 6.62 32.16 -5.77
C PHE A 224 7.24 31.20 -4.74
N LEU A 225 7.32 29.91 -5.07
CA LEU A 225 7.84 28.88 -4.17
C LEU A 225 9.31 28.62 -4.44
N VAL A 226 10.11 28.64 -3.38
CA VAL A 226 11.52 28.26 -3.42
C VAL A 226 11.66 26.84 -2.87
N ARG A 227 11.99 25.89 -3.75
CA ARG A 227 12.07 24.47 -3.38
C ARG A 227 13.47 24.10 -2.91
N TYR A 228 13.56 23.57 -1.69
CA TYR A 228 14.78 23.02 -1.14
C TYR A 228 14.75 21.48 -1.17
N LYS A 229 15.93 20.86 -1.23
CA LYS A 229 16.03 19.41 -1.02
C LYS A 229 15.78 19.09 0.45
N PRO A 230 15.00 18.05 0.79
CA PRO A 230 14.83 17.64 2.18
C PRO A 230 16.16 17.35 2.86
N VAL A 231 16.31 17.82 4.09
CA VAL A 231 17.50 17.59 4.92
C VAL A 231 17.36 16.21 5.56
N ARG A 232 18.37 15.36 5.40
CA ARG A 232 18.40 14.03 6.01
C ARG A 232 19.28 14.04 7.26
N TYR A 233 18.77 13.46 8.34
CA TYR A 233 19.48 13.33 9.60
C TYR A 233 20.08 11.93 9.76
N PRO A 234 21.07 11.74 10.67
CA PRO A 234 21.71 10.45 10.89
C PRO A 234 20.76 9.32 11.35
N ASP A 235 19.63 9.66 11.97
CA ASP A 235 18.59 8.74 12.41
C ASP A 235 17.66 8.27 11.26
N GLY A 236 17.94 8.69 10.02
CA GLY A 236 17.14 8.37 8.84
C GLY A 236 15.87 9.22 8.70
N GLN A 237 15.58 10.11 9.66
CA GLN A 237 14.48 11.06 9.54
C GLN A 237 14.87 12.23 8.64
N THR A 238 13.85 12.91 8.14
CA THR A 238 14.02 13.99 7.18
C THR A 238 13.15 15.20 7.52
N THR A 239 13.67 16.39 7.23
CA THR A 239 12.93 17.65 7.35
C THR A 239 12.79 18.28 5.99
N SER A 240 11.57 18.69 5.67
CA SER A 240 11.25 19.47 4.46
C SER A 240 11.34 20.96 4.74
N ILE A 241 11.82 21.72 3.75
CA ILE A 241 11.85 23.18 3.79
C ILE A 241 11.24 23.70 2.48
N LEU A 242 10.32 24.65 2.60
CA LEU A 242 9.72 25.33 1.44
C LEU A 242 9.74 26.83 1.67
N GLY A 243 10.47 27.54 0.81
CA GLY A 243 10.52 28.99 0.84
C GLY A 243 9.35 29.61 0.10
N LEU A 244 8.96 30.81 0.51
CA LEU A 244 7.99 31.66 -0.13
C LEU A 244 8.63 33.02 -0.37
N ARG A 245 8.72 33.41 -1.65
CA ARG A 245 9.30 34.68 -2.06
C ARG A 245 8.44 35.43 -3.07
N PHE A 246 7.95 36.60 -2.70
CA PHE A 246 7.14 37.45 -3.57
C PHE A 246 7.22 38.93 -3.17
N ALA A 247 6.89 39.81 -4.11
CA ALA A 247 6.73 41.23 -3.85
C ALA A 247 5.31 41.54 -3.35
N VAL A 248 5.21 42.26 -2.24
CA VAL A 248 3.94 42.63 -1.62
C VAL A 248 3.20 43.64 -2.48
N ARG A 249 1.93 43.33 -2.76
CA ARG A 249 1.01 44.15 -3.54
C ARG A 249 -0.20 44.49 -2.70
N THR A 250 -0.95 45.51 -3.13
CA THR A 250 -2.15 45.98 -2.42
C THR A 250 -3.25 44.93 -2.36
N ASP A 251 -3.35 44.03 -3.35
CA ASP A 251 -4.34 42.94 -3.39
C ASP A 251 -4.03 41.78 -2.42
N HIS A 252 -2.84 41.77 -1.81
CA HIS A 252 -2.49 40.79 -0.77
C HIS A 252 -2.99 41.19 0.62
N PHE A 253 -3.45 42.43 0.81
CA PHE A 253 -4.05 42.88 2.07
C PHE A 253 -5.56 42.75 2.01
N LEU A 254 -6.13 42.00 2.95
CA LEU A 254 -7.57 41.92 3.19
C LEU A 254 -7.85 42.61 4.51
N ARG A 255 -8.61 43.72 4.48
CA ARG A 255 -8.89 44.55 5.67
C ARG A 255 -7.59 44.98 6.38
N ASP A 256 -6.63 45.45 5.58
CA ASP A 256 -5.28 45.87 6.03
C ASP A 256 -4.42 44.79 6.68
N GLU A 257 -4.80 43.52 6.55
CA GLU A 257 -4.03 42.38 7.03
C GLU A 257 -3.64 41.44 5.88
N MET A 258 -2.39 40.97 5.92
CA MET A 258 -1.94 39.85 5.08
C MET A 258 -1.62 38.67 5.98
N ARG A 259 -2.19 37.50 5.67
CA ARG A 259 -2.03 36.28 6.44
C ARG A 259 -1.21 35.26 5.67
N LEU A 260 -0.07 34.86 6.24
CA LEU A 260 0.75 33.77 5.71
C LEU A 260 0.52 32.51 6.55
N LYS A 261 0.26 31.40 5.86
CA LYS A 261 0.08 30.09 6.49
C LYS A 261 0.86 29.04 5.72
N CYS A 262 1.58 28.21 6.45
CA CYS A 262 2.20 27.01 5.88
C CYS A 262 1.52 25.77 6.44
N THR A 263 1.36 24.74 5.62
CA THR A 263 0.88 23.42 6.07
C THR A 263 1.90 22.35 5.76
N ALA A 264 2.10 21.41 6.70
CA ALA A 264 2.88 20.20 6.52
C ALA A 264 1.97 18.98 6.51
N THR A 265 2.03 18.20 5.44
CA THR A 265 1.22 16.99 5.27
C THR A 265 2.13 15.76 5.29
N LEU A 266 1.92 14.87 6.25
CA LEU A 266 2.54 13.56 6.35
C LEU A 266 1.65 12.52 5.71
N SER A 267 2.16 11.78 4.72
CA SER A 267 1.43 10.70 4.07
C SER A 267 2.16 9.38 4.28
N LYS A 268 1.46 8.36 4.77
CA LYS A 268 1.99 6.99 4.89
C LYS A 268 1.16 6.08 4.00
N VAL A 269 1.84 5.31 3.16
CA VAL A 269 1.24 4.34 2.24
C VAL A 269 1.90 2.98 2.48
N ILE A 270 1.09 1.97 2.78
CA ILE A 270 1.52 0.58 2.91
C ILE A 270 0.90 -0.19 1.74
N ASN A 271 1.76 -0.84 0.95
CA ASN A 271 1.34 -1.66 -0.17
C ASN A 271 1.75 -3.11 0.08
N MET A 272 0.79 -4.02 -0.08
CA MET A 272 0.98 -5.46 0.05
C MET A 272 0.31 -6.12 -1.15
N SER A 273 0.82 -7.27 -1.58
CA SER A 273 0.20 -7.98 -2.69
C SER A 273 0.42 -9.48 -2.60
N SER A 274 -0.49 -10.21 -3.23
CA SER A 274 -0.36 -11.65 -3.45
C SER A 274 -0.57 -11.97 -4.91
N GLU A 275 0.14 -13.00 -5.38
CA GLU A 275 0.18 -13.39 -6.78
C GLU A 275 -0.07 -14.89 -6.92
N GLU A 276 -0.86 -15.25 -7.93
CA GLU A 276 -1.15 -16.63 -8.30
C GLU A 276 -0.83 -16.81 -9.78
N THR A 277 -0.12 -17.89 -10.14
CA THR A 277 0.18 -18.25 -11.53
C THR A 277 -0.54 -19.54 -11.86
N LEU A 278 -1.38 -19.50 -12.89
CA LEU A 278 -2.35 -20.54 -13.19
C LEU A 278 -2.04 -21.15 -14.54
N VAL A 279 -1.92 -22.48 -14.58
CA VAL A 279 -1.61 -23.21 -15.80
C VAL A 279 -2.86 -23.34 -16.66
N GLY A 280 -2.73 -22.92 -17.91
CA GLY A 280 -3.73 -23.04 -18.95
C GLY A 280 -3.48 -24.26 -19.84
N SER A 281 -4.51 -25.04 -20.15
CA SER A 281 -4.42 -26.01 -21.26
C SER A 281 -4.96 -25.37 -22.54
N SER A 282 -4.08 -25.13 -23.51
CA SER A 282 -4.47 -24.70 -24.85
C SER A 282 -4.86 -25.93 -25.66
N GLN A 283 -6.15 -26.21 -25.81
CA GLN A 283 -6.60 -27.12 -26.87
C GLN A 283 -6.53 -26.38 -28.21
N GLN A 284 -5.40 -26.50 -28.91
CA GLN A 284 -5.42 -26.33 -30.37
C GLN A 284 -6.09 -27.59 -30.94
N SER A 285 -7.38 -27.52 -31.24
CA SER A 285 -8.02 -28.55 -32.07
C SER A 285 -7.46 -28.45 -33.50
N SER A 286 -6.38 -29.16 -33.77
CA SER A 286 -5.96 -29.43 -35.14
C SER A 286 -6.98 -30.42 -35.72
N GLY A 287 -7.88 -29.93 -36.57
CA GLY A 287 -8.85 -30.77 -37.28
C GLY A 287 -8.13 -31.85 -38.10
N LEU A 288 -8.42 -33.12 -37.80
CA LEU A 288 -7.96 -34.27 -38.58
C LEU A 288 -8.79 -34.34 -39.88
N HIS A 289 -8.20 -33.97 -41.02
CA HIS A 289 -8.80 -34.27 -42.34
C HIS A 289 -8.39 -35.68 -42.77
N ILE A 290 -9.36 -36.59 -42.87
CA ILE A 290 -9.19 -37.89 -43.54
C ILE A 290 -9.33 -37.63 -45.05
N SER A 291 -8.23 -37.74 -45.80
CA SER A 291 -8.28 -37.79 -47.26
C SER A 291 -8.47 -39.25 -47.70
N GLU A 292 -9.69 -39.58 -48.09
CA GLU A 292 -10.06 -40.83 -48.75
C GLU A 292 -9.51 -40.80 -50.19
N ASN A 293 -8.47 -41.57 -50.47
CA ASN A 293 -7.94 -41.69 -51.84
C ASN A 293 -8.62 -42.87 -52.54
N THR A 294 -9.65 -42.57 -53.32
CA THR A 294 -10.19 -43.48 -54.33
C THR A 294 -9.35 -43.37 -55.60
N GLY A 295 -8.62 -44.43 -55.92
CA GLY A 295 -7.83 -44.54 -57.15
C GLY A 295 -7.70 -45.99 -57.60
N ALA A 296 -8.68 -46.46 -58.38
CA ALA A 296 -8.58 -47.64 -59.25
C ALA A 296 -7.59 -47.33 -60.40
N VAL A 297 -6.93 -48.22 -61.16
CA VAL A 297 -7.15 -49.56 -61.73
C VAL A 297 -5.71 -50.05 -62.12
N ILE A 298 -5.35 -51.34 -62.24
CA ILE A 298 -5.31 -52.10 -63.51
C ILE A 298 -4.89 -53.55 -63.24
N ASN A 299 -5.74 -54.46 -63.72
CA ASN A 299 -5.54 -55.91 -63.87
C ASN A 299 -4.57 -56.25 -65.03
N ARG A 300 -3.58 -57.12 -64.78
CA ARG A 300 -3.03 -58.21 -65.63
C ARG A 300 -2.14 -59.06 -64.70
N GLY A 301 -2.13 -60.38 -64.56
CA GLY A 301 -2.71 -61.53 -65.23
C GLY A 301 -1.79 -62.72 -64.90
N SER A 302 -2.37 -63.90 -64.66
CA SER A 302 -1.76 -65.24 -64.71
C SER A 302 -0.97 -65.83 -63.51
N THR A 303 -1.68 -66.74 -62.82
CA THR A 303 -1.35 -68.17 -62.55
C THR A 303 -0.14 -68.60 -61.72
N VAL A 304 -0.39 -69.71 -60.99
CA VAL A 304 0.52 -70.63 -60.27
C VAL A 304 0.89 -70.12 -58.87
N GLY A 305 0.68 -70.82 -57.76
CA GLY A 305 0.33 -72.21 -57.49
C GLY A 305 1.08 -72.65 -56.23
N CYS A 306 0.38 -73.38 -55.35
CA CYS A 306 0.92 -74.30 -54.34
C CYS A 306 1.67 -73.79 -53.09
N LEU A 307 1.01 -74.08 -51.95
CA LEU A 307 1.48 -74.91 -50.82
C LEU A 307 2.65 -74.39 -49.95
N LEU A 308 2.38 -74.08 -48.68
CA LEU A 308 2.53 -75.00 -47.54
C LEU A 308 3.98 -75.50 -47.38
N GLN A 309 4.70 -74.98 -46.38
CA GLN A 309 5.09 -75.81 -45.23
C GLN A 309 5.81 -74.99 -44.16
N THR A 310 5.31 -75.18 -42.95
CA THR A 310 5.95 -74.97 -41.66
C THR A 310 7.18 -75.87 -41.49
N LEU A 311 8.21 -75.41 -40.77
CA LEU A 311 8.68 -75.96 -39.48
C LEU A 311 10.20 -75.73 -39.23
N PHE A 312 10.48 -75.35 -37.97
CA PHE A 312 11.68 -75.60 -37.14
C PHE A 312 13.08 -75.29 -37.74
N VAL A 313 14.04 -74.71 -37.01
CA VAL A 313 14.70 -75.27 -35.81
C VAL A 313 15.45 -74.13 -35.09
N SER A 314 15.53 -74.30 -33.78
CA SER A 314 16.16 -73.51 -32.73
C SER A 314 17.70 -73.55 -32.72
N THR A 315 18.26 -72.77 -31.78
CA THR A 315 19.62 -72.83 -31.18
C THR A 315 20.71 -72.08 -31.97
N PHE A 316 21.66 -71.37 -31.38
CA PHE A 316 22.35 -71.50 -30.09
C PHE A 316 22.79 -70.14 -29.51
N LEU A 317 22.92 -70.13 -28.18
CA LEU A 317 23.54 -69.10 -27.33
C LEU A 317 25.08 -69.20 -27.35
N ALA A 318 25.74 -68.19 -26.76
CA ALA A 318 27.14 -68.09 -26.30
C ALA A 318 28.14 -67.46 -27.31
N ALA A 319 29.09 -66.58 -26.94
CA ALA A 319 29.51 -66.01 -25.67
C ALA A 319 30.57 -64.89 -25.92
N LEU A 320 30.91 -64.15 -24.85
CA LEU A 320 32.15 -63.39 -24.59
C LEU A 320 32.33 -62.12 -25.45
N LEU A 321 32.49 -60.91 -24.88
CA LEU A 321 33.26 -60.45 -23.72
C LEU A 321 32.52 -59.34 -22.96
#